data_AF-A0A5Y1YD91-F1
#
_entry.id   AF-A0A5Y1YD91-F1
#
_cell.length_a   1.000
_cell.length_b   1.000
_cell.length_c   1.000
_cell.angle_alpha   90.00
_cell.angle_beta   90.00
_cell.angle_gamma   90.00
#
_symmetry.space_group_name_H-M   'P 1'
#
loop_
_entity.id
_entity.type
_entity.pdbx_description
1 polymer ?
#
loop_
_entity_poly.entity_id
_entity_poly.type
_entity_poly.pdbx_seq_one_letter_code
_entity_poly.pdbx_strand_id
1 'polypeptide(L)'
;MSEQNNNLLDADQLITDVFEKTRIKISKNDPLFITIELHQKILDSILLKIRESNVLITDNLRDKLSEDILLLNSEISKLPDAIDSKTEELRNAAVALHDEFQQSKGEVKGSIEEARTNATVRLYEAVSDVSEAAKKVIDAANKAVDDIKNNADTVINTTLKTALDNYDGKTTDITKKLDNAIRNAFDKSTKKFMAICGIALFFSTVLQLGMWGWFVYMLTR
;
A
#
# COMPACT_ATOMS: atom_id res chain seq x y z
N MET A 1 80.21 23.86 -6.70
CA MET A 1 79.07 24.67 -7.20
C MET A 1 78.49 25.42 -6.02
N SER A 2 78.37 26.74 -5.98
CA SER A 2 78.84 27.82 -6.85
C SER A 2 78.95 29.07 -5.98
N GLU A 3 79.93 29.90 -6.31
CA GLU A 3 79.96 31.35 -6.03
C GLU A 3 78.57 31.99 -6.05
N GLN A 4 78.30 32.88 -5.09
CA GLN A 4 77.50 34.08 -5.35
C GLN A 4 78.11 35.27 -4.60
N ASN A 5 78.75 36.14 -5.39
CA ASN A 5 79.08 37.51 -5.07
C ASN A 5 77.82 38.27 -4.63
N ASN A 6 77.74 38.67 -3.36
CA ASN A 6 76.83 39.73 -2.94
C ASN A 6 77.51 41.09 -3.18
N ASN A 7 77.54 41.53 -4.44
CA ASN A 7 77.61 42.95 -4.74
C ASN A 7 76.25 43.57 -4.40
N LEU A 8 76.03 43.85 -3.12
CA LEU A 8 74.96 44.74 -2.71
C LEU A 8 75.42 46.16 -3.10
N LEU A 9 75.07 46.59 -4.32
CA LEU A 9 75.32 47.97 -4.72
C LEU A 9 74.49 48.88 -3.80
N ASP A 10 75.21 49.62 -2.96
CA ASP A 10 74.66 50.61 -2.05
C ASP A 10 74.04 51.76 -2.85
N ALA A 11 72.71 51.90 -2.76
CA ALA A 11 71.95 52.87 -3.56
C ALA A 11 72.41 54.31 -3.32
N ASP A 12 72.90 54.60 -2.11
CA ASP A 12 73.42 55.93 -1.74
C ASP A 12 74.75 56.24 -2.46
N GLN A 13 75.60 55.25 -2.71
CA GLN A 13 76.82 55.45 -3.50
C GLN A 13 76.50 55.71 -4.97
N LEU A 14 75.53 54.99 -5.55
CA LEU A 14 75.11 55.17 -6.95
C LEU A 14 74.49 56.55 -7.19
N ILE A 15 73.64 57.03 -6.28
CA ILE A 15 72.99 58.33 -6.40
C ILE A 15 74.03 59.44 -6.26
N THR A 16 74.92 59.35 -5.27
CA THR A 16 75.97 60.37 -5.05
C THR A 16 76.92 60.47 -6.25
N ASP A 17 77.35 59.34 -6.82
CA ASP A 17 78.28 59.30 -7.95
C ASP A 17 77.67 59.85 -9.26
N VAL A 18 76.34 59.71 -9.44
CA VAL A 18 75.61 60.32 -10.57
C VAL A 18 75.47 61.84 -10.40
N PHE A 19 75.18 62.34 -9.20
CA PHE A 19 75.05 63.79 -8.96
C PHE A 19 76.41 64.51 -9.02
N GLU A 20 77.50 63.89 -8.55
CA GLU A 20 78.85 64.44 -8.68
C GLU A 20 79.31 64.51 -10.14
N LYS A 21 79.11 63.44 -10.93
CA LYS A 21 79.51 63.41 -12.34
C LYS A 21 78.71 64.35 -13.23
N THR A 22 77.45 64.62 -12.91
CA THR A 22 76.59 65.47 -13.74
C THR A 22 76.69 66.97 -13.41
N ARG A 23 77.36 67.36 -12.31
CA ARG A 23 77.52 68.77 -11.85
C ARG A 23 76.21 69.57 -11.78
N ILE A 24 75.07 68.91 -11.62
CA ILE A 24 73.77 69.60 -11.54
C ILE A 24 73.63 70.14 -10.11
N LYS A 25 73.98 71.43 -9.91
CA LYS A 25 73.69 72.15 -8.67
C LYS A 25 72.21 72.54 -8.65
N ILE A 26 71.36 71.60 -8.29
CA ILE A 26 69.93 71.87 -8.05
C ILE A 26 69.83 72.72 -6.78
N SER A 27 69.29 73.93 -6.91
CA SER A 27 69.07 74.82 -5.77
C SER A 27 67.97 74.25 -4.88
N LYS A 28 68.01 74.47 -3.56
CA LYS A 28 66.89 74.09 -2.67
C LYS A 28 65.57 74.75 -3.05
N ASN A 29 65.64 75.86 -3.80
CA ASN A 29 64.47 76.57 -4.32
C ASN A 29 64.06 76.10 -5.73
N ASP A 30 64.68 75.05 -6.25
CA ASP A 30 64.27 74.45 -7.51
C ASP A 30 62.86 73.84 -7.33
N PRO A 31 61.92 74.15 -8.23
CA PRO A 31 60.57 73.59 -8.19
C PRO A 31 60.53 72.07 -8.03
N LEU A 32 61.50 71.33 -8.58
CA LEU A 32 61.59 69.87 -8.43
C LEU A 32 61.92 69.45 -6.99
N PHE A 33 62.86 70.13 -6.33
CA PHE A 33 63.26 69.82 -4.96
C PHE A 33 62.15 70.17 -3.95
N ILE A 34 61.51 71.33 -4.12
CA ILE A 34 60.35 71.73 -3.31
C ILE A 34 59.20 70.74 -3.49
N THR A 35 58.97 70.27 -4.72
CA THR A 35 57.94 69.27 -5.01
C THR A 35 58.27 67.95 -4.31
N ILE A 36 59.52 67.49 -4.34
CA ILE A 36 59.94 66.27 -3.62
C ILE A 36 59.77 66.43 -2.11
N GLU A 37 60.19 67.56 -1.53
CA GLU A 37 60.05 67.83 -0.09
C GLU A 37 58.57 67.91 0.35
N LEU A 38 57.71 68.50 -0.49
CA LEU A 38 56.27 68.54 -0.26
C LEU A 38 55.67 67.12 -0.29
N HIS A 39 56.04 66.30 -1.29
CA HIS A 39 55.60 64.91 -1.36
C HIS A 39 56.10 64.10 -0.15
N GLN A 40 57.32 64.34 0.32
CA GLN A 40 57.85 63.68 1.52
C GLN A 40 57.04 64.06 2.78
N LYS A 41 56.74 65.34 2.98
CA LYS A 41 55.89 65.78 4.11
C LYS A 41 54.46 65.23 4.03
N ILE A 42 53.91 65.13 2.82
CA ILE A 42 52.60 64.50 2.59
C ILE A 42 52.68 63.01 2.94
N LEU A 43 53.71 62.30 2.49
CA LEU A 43 53.94 60.88 2.81
C LEU A 43 54.09 60.68 4.33
N ASP A 44 54.88 61.49 5.00
CA ASP A 44 55.08 61.40 6.46
C ASP A 44 53.77 61.65 7.22
N SER A 45 52.96 62.63 6.79
CA SER A 45 51.65 62.90 7.40
C SER A 45 50.66 61.76 7.17
N ILE A 46 50.66 61.17 5.97
CA ILE A 46 49.82 60.01 5.65
C ILE A 46 50.26 58.80 6.48
N LEU A 47 51.55 58.51 6.56
CA LEU A 47 52.10 57.40 7.34
C LEU A 47 51.79 57.54 8.84
N LEU A 48 51.86 58.77 9.37
CA LEU A 48 51.51 59.05 10.76
C LEU A 48 50.02 58.83 11.01
N LYS A 49 49.13 59.33 10.15
CA LYS A 49 47.67 59.07 10.25
C LYS A 49 47.33 57.59 10.11
N ILE A 50 48.01 56.86 9.22
CA ILE A 50 47.85 55.40 9.08
C ILE A 50 48.27 54.71 10.37
N ARG A 51 49.40 55.10 10.97
CA ARG A 51 49.87 54.52 12.25
C ARG A 51 48.87 54.79 13.38
N GLU A 52 48.41 56.02 13.54
CA GLU A 52 47.42 56.39 14.57
C GLU A 52 46.09 55.65 14.37
N SER A 53 45.60 55.58 13.13
CA SER A 53 44.40 54.83 12.80
C SER A 53 44.56 53.34 13.09
N ASN A 54 45.73 52.75 12.79
CA ASN A 54 45.99 51.34 13.08
C ASN A 54 46.01 51.07 14.59
N VAL A 55 46.66 51.93 15.39
CA VAL A 55 46.65 51.82 16.86
C VAL A 55 45.22 51.89 17.39
N LEU A 56 44.44 52.88 16.95
CA LEU A 56 43.04 53.03 17.37
C LEU A 56 42.17 51.83 16.99
N ILE A 57 42.35 51.29 15.78
CA ILE A 57 41.63 50.09 15.33
C ILE A 57 42.05 48.87 16.16
N THR A 58 43.34 48.69 16.41
CA THR A 58 43.86 47.58 17.20
C THR A 58 43.37 47.63 18.65
N ASP A 59 43.38 48.80 19.29
CA ASP A 59 42.91 48.96 20.66
C ASP A 59 41.40 48.73 20.76
N ASN A 60 40.60 49.31 19.85
CA ASN A 60 39.16 49.05 19.81
C ASN A 60 38.82 47.57 19.57
N LEU A 61 39.57 46.89 18.70
CA LEU A 61 39.40 45.45 18.47
C LEU A 61 39.79 44.64 19.71
N ARG A 62 40.88 45.02 20.39
CA ARG A 62 41.34 44.37 21.61
C ARG A 62 40.32 44.51 22.73
N ASP A 63 39.74 45.70 22.91
CA ASP A 63 38.77 45.98 23.96
C ASP A 63 37.47 45.20 23.71
N LYS A 64 36.95 45.23 22.48
CA LYS A 64 35.79 44.42 22.09
C LYS A 64 36.02 42.93 22.28
N LEU A 65 37.18 42.43 21.83
CA LEU A 65 37.50 41.01 22.00
C LEU A 65 37.64 40.64 23.48
N SER A 66 38.16 41.54 24.31
CA SER A 66 38.26 41.32 25.75
C SER A 66 36.89 41.31 26.42
N GLU A 67 35.98 42.21 26.02
CA GLU A 67 34.59 42.23 26.48
C GLU A 67 33.84 40.96 26.08
N ASP A 68 33.93 40.56 24.81
CA ASP A 68 33.30 39.34 24.29
C ASP A 68 33.83 38.09 25.02
N ILE A 69 35.14 38.02 25.30
CA ILE A 69 35.73 36.92 26.07
C ILE A 69 35.20 36.90 27.50
N LEU A 70 35.03 38.05 28.15
CA LEU A 70 34.47 38.13 29.50
C LEU A 70 33.00 37.70 29.53
N LEU A 71 32.20 38.12 28.55
CA LEU A 71 30.81 37.71 28.40
C LEU A 71 30.72 36.20 28.17
N LEU A 72 31.50 35.65 27.24
CA LEU A 72 31.58 34.22 26.98
C LEU A 72 31.97 33.44 28.23
N ASN A 73 32.98 33.91 28.98
CA ASN A 73 33.40 33.24 30.20
C ASN A 73 32.32 33.28 31.28
N SER A 74 31.58 34.39 31.40
CA SER A 74 30.43 34.48 32.30
C SER A 74 29.32 33.50 31.92
N GLU A 75 28.99 33.40 30.63
CA GLU A 75 27.98 32.44 30.15
C GLU A 75 28.42 30.99 30.36
N ILE A 76 29.68 30.66 30.02
CA ILE A 76 30.24 29.33 30.23
C ILE A 76 30.23 28.96 31.71
N SER A 77 30.54 29.89 32.61
CA SER A 77 30.53 29.64 34.05
C SER A 77 29.14 29.31 34.61
N LYS A 78 28.07 29.73 33.94
CA LYS A 78 26.67 29.46 34.33
C LYS A 78 26.12 28.16 33.73
N LEU A 79 26.80 27.57 32.74
CA LEU A 79 26.35 26.32 32.11
C LEU A 79 26.23 25.15 33.10
N PRO A 80 27.19 24.90 34.01
CA PRO A 80 27.08 23.81 34.99
C PRO A 80 25.83 23.93 35.85
N ASP A 81 25.57 25.11 36.42
CA ASP A 81 24.39 25.34 37.26
C ASP A 81 23.09 25.16 36.46
N ALA A 82 23.05 25.63 35.21
CA ALA A 82 21.90 25.45 34.33
C ALA A 82 21.67 23.98 33.96
N ILE A 83 22.75 23.24 33.71
CA ILE A 83 22.71 21.80 33.43
C ILE A 83 22.22 21.06 34.66
N ASP A 84 22.78 21.32 35.84
CA ASP A 84 22.38 20.67 37.09
C ASP A 84 20.91 20.96 37.41
N SER A 85 20.46 22.21 37.26
CA SER A 85 19.05 22.58 37.41
C SER A 85 18.15 21.81 36.45
N LYS A 86 18.53 21.66 35.17
CA LYS A 86 17.73 20.92 34.18
C LYS A 86 17.78 19.41 34.37
N THR A 87 18.91 18.87 34.81
CA THR A 87 19.02 17.47 35.20
C THR A 87 18.15 17.15 36.40
N GLU A 88 18.08 18.04 37.39
CA GLU A 88 17.23 17.89 38.56
C GLU A 88 15.74 18.01 38.22
N GLU A 89 15.35 18.98 37.37
CA GLU A 89 13.99 19.06 36.82
C GLU A 89 13.61 17.77 36.08
N LEU A 90 14.50 17.24 35.24
CA LEU A 90 14.27 16.00 34.48
C LEU A 90 14.15 14.79 35.41
N ARG A 91 14.99 14.70 36.44
CA ARG A 91 14.94 13.65 37.46
C ARG A 91 13.60 13.69 38.19
N ASN A 92 13.16 14.86 38.61
CA ASN A 92 11.89 15.03 39.32
C ASN A 92 10.68 14.73 38.42
N ALA A 93 10.72 15.15 37.15
CA ALA A 93 9.70 14.79 36.17
C ALA A 93 9.66 13.27 35.89
N ALA A 94 10.82 12.62 35.82
CA ALA A 94 10.91 11.17 35.63
C ALA A 94 10.38 10.39 36.84
N VAL A 95 10.65 10.86 38.07
CA VAL A 95 10.09 10.29 39.30
C VAL A 95 8.58 10.49 39.35
N ALA A 96 8.08 11.71 39.08
CA ALA A 96 6.64 11.97 39.03
C ALA A 96 5.93 11.10 37.99
N LEU A 97 6.50 10.96 36.79
CA LEU A 97 5.96 10.09 35.74
C LEU A 97 6.02 8.61 36.13
N HIS A 98 7.08 8.19 36.85
CA HIS A 98 7.16 6.83 37.38
C HIS A 98 6.09 6.58 38.45
N ASP A 99 5.90 7.52 39.37
CA ASP A 99 4.91 7.42 40.45
C ASP A 99 3.49 7.43 39.89
N GLU A 100 3.18 8.33 38.94
CA GLU A 100 1.93 8.34 38.18
C GLU A 100 1.74 7.03 37.42
N PHE A 101 2.80 6.46 36.83
CA PHE A 101 2.71 5.16 36.16
C PHE A 101 2.45 4.02 37.14
N GLN A 102 3.05 4.00 38.35
CA GLN A 102 2.77 2.97 39.36
C GLN A 102 1.37 3.13 39.97
N GLN A 103 0.95 4.36 40.25
CA GLN A 103 -0.40 4.67 40.73
C GLN A 103 -1.44 4.28 39.67
N SER A 104 -1.23 4.70 38.42
CA SER A 104 -2.04 4.30 37.27
C SER A 104 -2.04 2.79 37.11
N LYS A 105 -0.91 2.09 37.24
CA LYS A 105 -0.88 0.62 37.21
C LYS A 105 -1.72 -0.01 38.32
N GLY A 106 -1.79 0.59 39.51
CA GLY A 106 -2.68 0.16 40.60
C GLY A 106 -4.16 0.40 40.31
N GLU A 107 -4.51 1.62 39.89
CA GLU A 107 -5.87 2.06 39.57
C GLU A 107 -6.40 1.38 38.31
N VAL A 108 -5.57 1.22 37.27
CA VAL A 108 -5.86 0.51 36.03
C VAL A 108 -5.95 -0.98 36.30
N LYS A 109 -5.13 -1.59 37.17
CA LYS A 109 -5.31 -3.02 37.51
C LYS A 109 -6.63 -3.24 38.25
N GLY A 110 -7.01 -2.35 39.17
CA GLY A 110 -8.32 -2.39 39.84
C GLY A 110 -9.48 -2.19 38.87
N SER A 111 -9.41 -1.14 38.05
CA SER A 111 -10.44 -0.80 37.06
C SER A 111 -10.53 -1.81 35.93
N ILE A 112 -9.42 -2.39 35.48
CA ILE A 112 -9.40 -3.49 34.50
C ILE A 112 -9.95 -4.75 35.12
N GLU A 113 -9.62 -5.09 36.37
CA GLU A 113 -10.18 -6.31 36.98
C GLU A 113 -11.67 -6.15 37.25
N GLU A 114 -12.13 -4.97 37.66
CA GLU A 114 -13.55 -4.64 37.81
C GLU A 114 -14.28 -4.60 36.46
N ALA A 115 -13.71 -3.94 35.44
CA ALA A 115 -14.25 -3.92 34.09
C ALA A 115 -14.22 -5.31 33.44
N ARG A 116 -13.20 -6.12 33.69
CA ARG A 116 -13.11 -7.52 33.24
C ARG A 116 -14.14 -8.36 33.96
N THR A 117 -14.31 -8.21 35.27
CA THR A 117 -15.32 -8.94 36.04
C THR A 117 -16.72 -8.56 35.56
N ASN A 118 -17.01 -7.27 35.40
CA ASN A 118 -18.28 -6.77 34.90
C ASN A 118 -18.53 -7.18 33.44
N ALA A 119 -17.53 -7.06 32.56
CA ALA A 119 -17.62 -7.54 31.18
C ALA A 119 -17.80 -9.05 31.11
N THR A 120 -17.16 -9.81 31.99
CA THR A 120 -17.29 -11.27 32.09
C THR A 120 -18.70 -11.64 32.59
N VAL A 121 -19.20 -10.98 33.62
CA VAL A 121 -20.57 -11.17 34.13
C VAL A 121 -21.60 -10.84 33.04
N ARG A 122 -21.46 -9.69 32.37
CA ARG A 122 -22.34 -9.30 31.25
C ARG A 122 -22.23 -10.24 30.06
N LEU A 123 -21.04 -10.78 29.78
CA LEU A 123 -20.85 -11.83 28.76
C LEU A 123 -21.56 -13.11 29.16
N TYR A 124 -21.46 -13.54 30.42
CA TYR A 124 -22.17 -14.72 30.90
C TYR A 124 -23.69 -14.53 30.85
N GLU A 125 -24.20 -13.36 31.25
CA GLU A 125 -25.62 -13.01 31.15
C GLU A 125 -26.07 -12.99 29.68
N ALA A 126 -25.34 -12.31 28.80
CA ALA A 126 -25.67 -12.25 27.37
C ALA A 126 -25.60 -13.63 26.70
N VAL A 127 -24.62 -14.47 27.03
CA VAL A 127 -24.51 -15.84 26.53
C VAL A 127 -25.67 -16.69 27.06
N SER A 128 -26.07 -16.52 28.31
CA SER A 128 -27.23 -17.21 28.89
C SER A 128 -28.52 -16.81 28.17
N ASP A 129 -28.76 -15.51 27.97
CA ASP A 129 -29.93 -14.99 27.28
C ASP A 129 -30.00 -15.46 25.82
N VAL A 130 -28.86 -15.41 25.11
CA VAL A 130 -28.74 -15.92 23.74
C VAL A 130 -28.96 -17.42 23.69
N SER A 131 -28.44 -18.19 24.67
CA SER A 131 -28.65 -19.63 24.74
C SER A 131 -30.12 -19.97 24.99
N GLU A 132 -30.81 -19.25 25.87
CA GLU A 132 -32.23 -19.43 26.14
C GLU A 132 -33.08 -19.05 24.92
N ALA A 133 -32.76 -17.94 24.25
CA ALA A 133 -33.42 -17.53 23.02
C ALA A 133 -33.20 -18.54 21.89
N ALA A 134 -31.96 -19.02 21.72
CA ALA A 134 -31.63 -20.05 20.74
C ALA A 134 -32.38 -21.35 21.02
N LYS A 135 -32.50 -21.75 22.30
CA LYS A 135 -33.30 -22.91 22.70
C LYS A 135 -34.77 -22.75 22.34
N LYS A 136 -35.37 -21.59 22.62
CA LYS A 136 -36.76 -21.28 22.23
C LYS A 136 -36.96 -21.34 20.72
N VAL A 137 -35.99 -20.83 19.94
CA VAL A 137 -36.02 -20.91 18.47
C VAL A 137 -35.89 -22.34 17.99
N ILE A 138 -34.99 -23.14 18.57
CA ILE A 138 -34.82 -24.56 18.25
C ILE A 138 -36.11 -25.34 18.57
N ASP A 139 -36.72 -25.11 19.74
CA ASP A 139 -37.96 -25.76 20.14
C ASP A 139 -39.11 -25.38 19.20
N ALA A 140 -39.20 -24.10 18.81
CA ALA A 140 -40.19 -23.62 17.83
C ALA A 140 -39.94 -24.20 16.43
N ALA A 141 -38.68 -24.30 16.00
CA ALA A 141 -38.30 -24.88 14.72
C ALA A 141 -38.61 -26.38 14.67
N ASN A 142 -38.28 -27.13 15.73
CA ASN A 142 -38.61 -28.55 15.86
C ASN A 142 -40.12 -28.75 15.79
N LYS A 143 -40.90 -27.94 16.49
CA LYS A 143 -42.37 -27.97 16.41
C LYS A 143 -42.87 -27.71 14.99
N ALA A 144 -42.32 -26.72 14.31
CA ALA A 144 -42.69 -26.42 12.92
C ALA A 144 -42.32 -27.55 11.96
N VAL A 145 -41.17 -28.21 12.16
CA VAL A 145 -40.75 -29.39 11.39
C VAL A 145 -41.71 -30.55 11.62
N ASP A 146 -42.12 -30.81 12.85
CA ASP A 146 -43.11 -31.84 13.18
C ASP A 146 -44.47 -31.53 12.53
N ASP A 147 -44.92 -30.27 12.57
CA ASP A 147 -46.15 -29.83 11.91
C ASP A 147 -46.07 -29.99 10.39
N ILE A 148 -44.94 -29.63 9.77
CA ILE A 148 -44.69 -29.83 8.33
C ILE A 148 -44.71 -31.32 8.00
N LYS A 149 -44.06 -32.17 8.81
CA LYS A 149 -44.03 -33.62 8.60
C LYS A 149 -45.44 -34.21 8.66
N ASN A 150 -46.21 -33.88 9.68
CA ASN A 150 -47.59 -34.33 9.83
C ASN A 150 -48.47 -33.88 8.65
N ASN A 151 -48.31 -32.63 8.20
CA ASN A 151 -49.01 -32.11 7.03
C ASN A 151 -48.55 -32.79 5.73
N ALA A 152 -47.26 -33.04 5.56
CA ALA A 152 -46.71 -33.72 4.40
C ALA A 152 -47.21 -35.18 4.33
N ASP A 153 -47.20 -35.91 5.45
CA ASP A 153 -47.75 -37.26 5.54
C ASP A 153 -49.25 -37.26 5.17
N THR A 154 -49.99 -36.25 5.62
CA THR A 154 -51.40 -36.08 5.25
C THR A 154 -51.56 -35.83 3.75
N VAL A 155 -50.79 -34.91 3.15
CA VAL A 155 -50.87 -34.60 1.71
C VAL A 155 -50.42 -35.79 0.85
N ILE A 156 -49.34 -36.48 1.23
CA ILE A 156 -48.86 -37.67 0.51
C ILE A 156 -49.93 -38.75 0.51
N ASN A 157 -50.52 -39.05 1.67
CA ASN A 157 -51.55 -40.07 1.76
C ASN A 157 -52.84 -39.70 1.03
N THR A 158 -53.28 -38.44 1.14
CA THR A 158 -54.59 -38.02 0.61
C THR A 158 -54.53 -37.67 -0.87
N THR A 159 -53.43 -37.07 -1.34
CA THR A 159 -53.32 -36.58 -2.72
C THR A 159 -52.57 -37.55 -3.61
N LEU A 160 -51.36 -37.95 -3.24
CA LEU A 160 -50.51 -38.75 -4.13
C LEU A 160 -50.95 -40.20 -4.18
N LYS A 161 -51.19 -40.83 -3.03
CA LYS A 161 -51.60 -42.23 -3.00
C LYS A 161 -52.96 -42.43 -3.66
N THR A 162 -53.95 -41.61 -3.29
CA THR A 162 -55.28 -41.66 -3.90
C THR A 162 -55.28 -41.31 -5.39
N ALA A 163 -54.46 -40.35 -5.84
CA ALA A 163 -54.36 -40.03 -7.26
C ALA A 163 -53.64 -41.13 -8.06
N LEU A 164 -52.61 -41.75 -7.50
CA LEU A 164 -51.88 -42.87 -8.11
C LEU A 164 -52.80 -44.09 -8.27
N ASP A 165 -53.53 -44.44 -7.21
CA ASP A 165 -54.52 -45.53 -7.25
C ASP A 165 -55.57 -45.29 -8.36
N ASN A 166 -56.03 -44.04 -8.50
CA ASN A 166 -56.95 -43.64 -9.57
C ASN A 166 -56.31 -43.66 -10.98
N TYR A 167 -55.04 -43.29 -11.10
CA TYR A 167 -54.31 -43.28 -12.37
C TYR A 167 -54.00 -44.68 -12.87
N ASP A 168 -53.55 -45.58 -11.99
CA ASP A 168 -53.31 -46.99 -12.31
C ASP A 168 -54.60 -47.67 -12.76
N GLY A 169 -55.73 -47.36 -12.10
CA GLY A 169 -57.06 -47.78 -12.52
C GLY A 169 -57.38 -47.32 -13.95
N LYS A 170 -57.15 -46.05 -14.29
CA LYS A 170 -57.41 -45.51 -15.63
C LYS A 170 -56.45 -46.05 -16.69
N THR A 171 -55.17 -46.18 -16.37
CA THR A 171 -54.14 -46.69 -17.31
C THR A 171 -54.41 -48.15 -17.64
N THR A 172 -54.78 -48.96 -16.65
CA THR A 172 -55.19 -50.34 -16.88
C THR A 172 -56.39 -50.43 -17.84
N ASP A 173 -57.36 -49.54 -17.71
CA ASP A 173 -58.52 -49.46 -18.62
C ASP A 173 -58.11 -49.02 -20.04
N ILE A 174 -57.24 -48.02 -20.17
CA ILE A 174 -56.72 -47.55 -21.47
C ILE A 174 -55.90 -48.63 -22.17
N THR A 175 -54.98 -49.29 -21.46
CA THR A 175 -54.16 -50.39 -22.00
C THR A 175 -55.04 -51.51 -22.52
N LYS A 176 -56.08 -51.90 -21.76
CA LYS A 176 -57.07 -52.89 -22.24
C LYS A 176 -57.77 -52.44 -23.53
N LYS A 177 -58.16 -51.16 -23.61
CA LYS A 177 -58.80 -50.60 -24.82
C LYS A 177 -57.84 -50.53 -26.02
N LEU A 178 -56.59 -50.15 -25.80
CA LEU A 178 -55.56 -50.04 -26.84
C LEU A 178 -55.16 -51.42 -27.36
N ASP A 179 -54.93 -52.39 -26.47
CA ASP A 179 -54.57 -53.75 -26.84
C ASP A 179 -55.68 -54.38 -27.70
N ASN A 180 -56.94 -54.16 -27.32
CA ASN A 180 -58.09 -54.54 -28.14
C ASN A 180 -58.11 -53.83 -29.51
N ALA A 181 -57.76 -52.55 -29.58
CA ALA A 181 -57.74 -51.79 -30.84
C ALA A 181 -56.59 -52.22 -31.78
N ILE A 182 -55.37 -52.40 -31.26
CA ILE A 182 -54.19 -52.87 -32.01
C ILE A 182 -54.46 -54.27 -32.54
N ARG A 183 -54.97 -55.18 -31.70
CA ARG A 183 -55.29 -56.54 -32.10
C ARG A 183 -56.31 -56.57 -33.24
N ASN A 184 -57.34 -55.74 -33.17
CA ASN A 184 -58.32 -55.59 -34.25
C ASN A 184 -57.72 -54.99 -35.54
N ALA A 185 -56.82 -54.01 -35.44
CA ALA A 185 -56.18 -53.39 -36.59
C ALA A 185 -55.17 -54.32 -37.28
N PHE A 186 -54.36 -55.05 -36.50
CA PHE A 186 -53.40 -56.02 -37.02
C PHE A 186 -54.11 -57.17 -37.71
N ASP A 187 -55.17 -57.73 -37.11
CA ASP A 187 -55.99 -58.76 -37.76
C ASP A 187 -56.54 -58.26 -39.11
N LYS A 188 -56.99 -57.00 -39.18
CA LYS A 188 -57.46 -56.38 -40.43
C LYS A 188 -56.35 -56.16 -41.45
N SER A 189 -55.14 -55.77 -41.02
CA SER A 189 -53.99 -55.52 -41.90
C SER A 189 -53.40 -56.81 -42.46
N THR A 190 -53.20 -57.82 -41.62
CA THR A 190 -52.71 -59.14 -42.02
C THR A 190 -53.63 -59.75 -43.07
N LYS A 191 -54.96 -59.62 -42.88
CA LYS A 191 -55.95 -60.02 -43.90
C LYS A 191 -55.74 -59.29 -45.23
N LYS A 192 -55.41 -58.00 -45.24
CA LYS A 192 -55.13 -57.22 -46.46
C LYS A 192 -53.78 -57.56 -47.10
N PHE A 193 -52.72 -57.72 -46.31
CA PHE A 193 -51.38 -58.06 -46.82
C PHE A 193 -51.37 -59.45 -47.46
N MET A 194 -51.99 -60.44 -46.81
CA MET A 194 -52.20 -61.77 -47.40
C MET A 194 -52.90 -61.68 -48.76
N ALA A 195 -53.88 -60.78 -48.90
CA ALA A 195 -54.53 -60.55 -50.19
C ALA A 195 -53.58 -59.94 -51.25
N ILE A 196 -52.76 -58.95 -50.89
CA ILE A 196 -51.82 -58.29 -51.83
C ILE A 196 -50.67 -59.20 -52.23
N CYS A 197 -50.07 -59.94 -51.30
CA CYS A 197 -49.04 -60.94 -51.61
C CYS A 197 -49.59 -62.03 -52.53
N GLY A 198 -50.83 -62.47 -52.29
CA GLY A 198 -51.53 -63.37 -53.21
C GLY A 198 -51.58 -62.81 -54.64
N ILE A 199 -51.89 -61.51 -54.78
CA ILE A 199 -51.95 -60.83 -56.09
C ILE A 199 -50.55 -60.65 -56.72
N ALA A 200 -49.53 -60.26 -55.95
CA ALA A 200 -48.19 -60.00 -56.46
C ALA A 200 -47.48 -61.28 -56.92
N LEU A 201 -47.63 -62.37 -56.15
CA LEU A 201 -47.14 -63.69 -56.57
C LEU A 201 -47.79 -64.11 -57.88
N PHE A 202 -49.11 -63.88 -58.02
CA PHE A 202 -49.82 -64.14 -59.27
C PHE A 202 -49.22 -63.36 -60.47
N PHE A 203 -48.98 -62.05 -60.34
CA PHE A 203 -48.34 -61.26 -61.41
C PHE A 203 -46.89 -61.65 -61.70
N SER A 204 -46.10 -61.99 -60.68
CA SER A 204 -44.70 -62.43 -60.86
C SER A 204 -44.64 -63.73 -61.67
N THR A 205 -45.51 -64.69 -61.38
CA THR A 205 -45.59 -65.94 -62.15
C THR A 205 -45.97 -65.65 -63.60
N VAL A 206 -46.90 -64.73 -63.84
CA VAL A 206 -47.28 -64.31 -65.20
C VAL A 206 -46.12 -63.67 -65.97
N LEU A 207 -45.35 -62.77 -65.34
CA LEU A 207 -44.20 -62.11 -65.99
C LEU A 207 -43.02 -63.05 -66.26
N GLN A 208 -42.73 -63.98 -65.35
CA GLN A 208 -41.70 -65.00 -65.57
C GLN A 208 -42.05 -65.85 -66.78
N LEU A 209 -43.31 -66.30 -66.90
CA LEU A 209 -43.77 -67.03 -68.08
C LEU A 209 -43.62 -66.19 -69.36
N GLY A 210 -43.92 -64.88 -69.30
CA GLY A 210 -43.70 -63.97 -70.43
C GLY A 210 -42.24 -63.81 -70.84
N MET A 211 -41.32 -63.64 -69.88
CA MET A 211 -39.89 -63.47 -70.16
C MET A 211 -39.22 -64.75 -70.66
N TRP A 212 -39.58 -65.91 -70.10
CA TRP A 212 -39.14 -67.20 -70.64
C TRP A 212 -39.65 -67.41 -72.06
N GLY A 213 -40.89 -67.03 -72.36
CA GLY A 213 -41.44 -67.04 -73.72
C GLY A 213 -40.63 -66.16 -74.69
N TRP A 214 -40.27 -64.96 -74.27
CA TRP A 214 -39.46 -64.03 -75.08
C TRP A 214 -38.00 -64.51 -75.28
N PHE A 215 -37.38 -65.06 -74.22
CA PHE A 215 -36.02 -65.60 -74.31
C PHE A 215 -35.94 -66.80 -75.26
N VAL A 216 -36.91 -67.72 -75.19
CA VAL A 216 -36.99 -68.83 -76.15
C VAL A 216 -37.18 -68.30 -77.58
N TYR A 217 -38.03 -67.28 -77.78
CA TYR A 217 -38.22 -66.66 -79.09
C TYR A 217 -36.94 -66.04 -79.68
N MET A 218 -36.08 -65.43 -78.84
CA MET A 218 -34.79 -64.87 -79.27
C MET A 218 -33.74 -65.94 -79.63
N LEU A 219 -33.79 -67.15 -79.04
CA LEU A 219 -32.83 -68.23 -79.32
C LEU A 219 -33.13 -69.02 -80.60
N THR A 220 -34.39 -69.01 -81.07
CA THR A 220 -34.79 -69.71 -82.30
C THR A 220 -34.63 -68.88 -83.58
N ARG A 221 -34.10 -67.66 -83.48
CA ARG A 221 -33.96 -66.70 -84.59
C ARG A 221 -32.49 -66.41 -84.87
#